data_AF-A0A2Z2PE35-F1
#
_entry.id   AF-A0A2Z2PE35-F1
#
_cell.length_a   1.000
_cell.length_b   1.000
_cell.length_c   1.000
_cell.angle_alpha   90.00
_cell.angle_beta   90.00
_cell.angle_gamma   90.00
#
_symmetry.space_group_name_H-M   'P 1'
#
loop_
_entity.id
_entity.type
_entity.pdbx_description
1 polymer ?
#
loop_
_entity_poly.entity_id
_entity_poly.type
_entity_poly.pdbx_seq_one_letter_code
_entity_poly.pdbx_strand_id
1 'polypeptide(L)'
;MATLFDNALDEKRLLRPSFLQVCGFKAQILPDVLDRPAFLALARIAGIPEGSVFIYHAEFGKQPEKTTSIDPVRAWDSLFQVFHEDVILEFSPSPLFVWLPAGERFHVVFGSKEMIARLDSMREQAGSFSTFVDASRLTEKGKQFLLEAYERYTI
;
A
#
# COMPACT_ATOMS: atom_id res chain seq x y z
N MET A 1 21.94 -3.10 7.21
CA MET A 1 21.23 -1.82 6.99
C MET A 1 19.75 -2.12 7.12
N ALA A 2 18.99 -1.31 7.87
CA ALA A 2 17.55 -1.48 7.95
C ALA A 2 16.91 -1.21 6.56
N THR A 3 16.09 -2.15 6.10
CA THR A 3 15.39 -2.03 4.81
C THR A 3 14.21 -1.05 4.93
N LEU A 4 13.63 -0.61 3.80
CA LEU A 4 12.36 0.14 3.81
C LEU A 4 11.30 -0.61 4.62
N PHE A 5 11.26 -1.94 4.47
CA PHE A 5 10.35 -2.83 5.17
C PHE A 5 10.52 -2.75 6.69
N ASP A 6 11.76 -2.80 7.19
CA ASP A 6 12.06 -2.74 8.63
C ASP A 6 11.75 -1.37 9.25
N ASN A 7 11.94 -0.30 8.47
CA ASN A 7 11.70 1.06 8.92
C ASN A 7 10.20 1.42 8.90
N ALA A 8 9.48 0.96 7.87
CA ALA A 8 8.09 1.31 7.65
C ALA A 8 7.13 0.45 8.48
N LEU A 9 7.44 -0.83 8.72
CA LEU A 9 6.52 -1.76 9.40
C LEU A 9 6.97 -2.08 10.82
N ASP A 10 6.03 -2.25 11.74
CA ASP A 10 6.28 -2.73 13.11
C ASP A 10 6.47 -4.25 13.18
N GLU A 11 6.69 -4.77 14.39
CA GLU A 11 6.88 -6.21 14.63
C GLU A 11 5.67 -7.06 14.24
N LYS A 12 4.48 -6.45 14.18
CA LYS A 12 3.24 -7.07 13.70
C LYS A 12 3.00 -6.83 12.22
N ARG A 13 3.99 -6.31 11.50
CA ARG A 13 3.94 -5.94 10.08
C ARG A 13 2.90 -4.88 9.75
N LEU A 14 2.49 -4.08 10.74
CA LEU A 14 1.62 -2.92 10.52
C LEU A 14 2.46 -1.68 10.18
N LEU A 15 1.97 -0.88 9.24
CA LEU A 15 2.60 0.38 8.88
C LEU A 15 2.69 1.31 10.11
N ARG A 16 3.87 1.90 10.33
CA ARG A 16 4.15 2.79 11.46
C ARG A 16 3.73 4.22 11.10
N PRO A 17 2.78 4.84 11.83
CA PRO A 17 2.45 6.26 11.61
C PRO A 17 3.65 7.19 11.84
N SER A 18 4.55 6.83 12.77
CA SER A 18 5.78 7.58 13.03
C SER A 18 6.74 7.60 11.85
N PHE A 19 6.81 6.51 11.06
CA PHE A 19 7.60 6.47 9.83
C PHE A 19 7.06 7.48 8.82
N LEU A 20 5.74 7.49 8.60
CA LEU A 20 5.07 8.44 7.71
C LEU A 20 5.35 9.89 8.14
N GLN A 21 5.24 10.17 9.44
CA GLN A 21 5.49 11.50 10.00
C GLN A 21 6.93 11.96 9.80
N VAL A 22 7.92 11.11 10.09
CA VAL A 22 9.35 11.43 9.94
C VAL A 22 9.70 11.70 8.47
N CYS A 23 9.10 10.95 7.54
CA CYS A 23 9.29 11.16 6.11
C CYS A 23 8.45 12.32 5.53
N GLY A 24 7.58 12.95 6.33
CA GLY A 24 6.66 13.99 5.86
C GLY A 24 5.60 13.48 4.87
N PHE A 25 5.34 12.17 4.88
CA PHE A 25 4.40 11.51 3.99
C PHE A 25 2.95 11.64 4.49
N LYS A 26 2.05 11.61 3.51
CA LYS A 26 0.62 11.40 3.69
C LYS A 26 0.28 9.95 3.37
N ALA A 27 -0.84 9.47 3.90
CA ALA A 27 -1.30 8.13 3.62
C ALA A 27 -2.81 8.12 3.43
N GLN A 28 -3.26 7.16 2.65
CA GLN A 28 -4.65 6.88 2.41
C GLN A 28 -4.86 5.37 2.37
N ILE A 29 -5.81 4.90 3.17
CA ILE A 29 -6.28 3.53 3.09
C ILE A 29 -7.35 3.42 1.98
N LEU A 30 -7.25 2.36 1.19
CA LEU A 30 -8.19 2.04 0.12
C LEU A 30 -8.79 0.66 0.36
N PRO A 31 -10.09 0.49 0.04
CA PRO A 31 -10.76 -0.78 0.26
C PRO A 31 -10.29 -1.83 -0.74
N ASP A 32 -10.43 -3.09 -0.33
CA ASP A 32 -10.14 -4.27 -1.12
C ASP A 32 -8.67 -4.42 -1.54
N VAL A 33 -8.42 -5.54 -2.20
CA VAL A 33 -7.12 -5.92 -2.74
C VAL A 33 -6.74 -5.01 -3.91
N LEU A 34 -5.48 -4.57 -3.96
CA LEU A 34 -4.96 -3.82 -5.11
C LEU A 34 -5.06 -4.68 -6.38
N ASP A 35 -5.81 -4.21 -7.38
CA ASP A 35 -5.94 -4.88 -8.67
C ASP A 35 -4.98 -4.29 -9.72
N ARG A 36 -4.87 -4.98 -10.87
CA ARG A 36 -3.95 -4.58 -11.95
C ARG A 36 -4.26 -3.17 -12.49
N PRO A 37 -5.51 -2.81 -12.80
CA PRO A 37 -5.84 -1.45 -13.24
C PRO A 37 -5.44 -0.37 -12.23
N ALA A 38 -5.71 -0.57 -10.94
CA ALA A 38 -5.35 0.36 -9.88
C ALA A 38 -3.83 0.48 -9.73
N PHE A 39 -3.10 -0.64 -9.76
CA PHE A 39 -1.64 -0.65 -9.75
C PHE A 39 -1.06 0.19 -10.92
N LEU A 40 -1.57 -0.01 -12.14
CA LEU A 40 -1.11 0.75 -13.32
C LEU A 40 -1.54 2.22 -13.26
N ALA A 41 -2.66 2.55 -12.60
CA ALA A 41 -3.03 3.93 -12.32
C ALA A 41 -2.04 4.59 -11.36
N LEU A 42 -1.62 3.89 -10.30
CA LEU A 42 -0.60 4.38 -9.36
C LEU A 42 0.75 4.64 -10.05
N ALA A 43 1.19 3.74 -10.95
CA ALA A 43 2.39 3.98 -11.75
C ALA A 43 2.30 5.25 -12.61
N ARG A 44 1.11 5.55 -13.16
CA ARG A 44 0.86 6.80 -13.90
C ARG A 44 0.83 8.02 -12.98
N ILE A 45 0.23 7.92 -11.79
CA ILE A 45 0.25 8.99 -10.78
C ILE A 45 1.69 9.31 -10.38
N ALA A 46 2.50 8.27 -10.14
CA ALA A 46 3.92 8.39 -9.86
C ALA A 46 4.74 8.92 -11.06
N GLY A 47 4.15 9.10 -12.24
CA GLY A 47 4.88 9.57 -13.42
C GLY A 47 5.90 8.57 -13.96
N ILE A 48 5.72 7.27 -13.65
CA ILE A 48 6.63 6.19 -14.05
C ILE A 48 5.94 5.10 -14.89
N PRO A 49 5.24 5.44 -15.99
CA PRO A 49 4.53 4.44 -16.80
C PRO A 49 5.45 3.34 -17.37
N GLU A 50 6.74 3.63 -17.49
CA GLU A 50 7.80 2.71 -17.92
C GLU A 50 8.99 2.70 -16.94
N GLY A 51 8.77 3.17 -15.70
CA GLY A 51 9.82 3.24 -14.69
C GLY A 51 9.86 2.02 -13.78
N SER A 52 10.83 2.01 -12.88
CA SER A 52 11.08 0.86 -12.02
C SER A 52 10.14 0.80 -10.83
N VAL A 53 9.72 -0.42 -10.50
CA VAL A 53 8.98 -0.71 -9.28
C VAL A 53 9.80 -1.69 -8.45
N PHE A 54 10.04 -1.34 -7.20
CA PHE A 54 10.62 -2.25 -6.22
C PHE A 54 9.53 -2.89 -5.39
N ILE A 55 9.65 -4.20 -5.18
CA ILE A 55 8.72 -5.01 -4.41
C ILE A 55 9.50 -5.53 -3.21
N TYR A 56 9.27 -4.93 -2.05
CA TYR A 56 9.79 -5.42 -0.78
C TYR A 56 8.74 -6.35 -0.20
N HIS A 57 9.09 -7.59 0.12
CA HIS A 57 8.13 -8.55 0.62
C HIS A 57 8.74 -9.42 1.72
N ALA A 58 7.90 -9.91 2.63
CA ALA A 58 8.32 -10.86 3.64
C ALA A 58 7.17 -11.77 4.05
N GLU A 59 7.39 -13.08 4.00
CA GLU A 59 6.53 -14.04 4.69
C GLU A 59 6.71 -13.90 6.21
N PHE A 60 5.65 -14.22 6.97
CA PHE A 60 5.70 -14.18 8.43
C PHE A 60 6.84 -15.04 8.99
N GLY A 61 7.67 -14.43 9.83
CA GLY A 61 8.85 -15.08 10.43
C GLY A 61 10.07 -15.22 9.51
N LYS A 62 9.99 -14.78 8.24
CA LYS A 62 11.13 -14.75 7.32
C LYS A 62 11.76 -13.36 7.23
N GLN A 63 12.97 -13.33 6.67
CA GLN A 63 13.68 -12.09 6.37
C GLN A 63 13.06 -11.39 5.16
N PRO A 64 13.03 -10.05 5.12
CA PRO A 64 12.54 -9.32 3.96
C PRO A 64 13.42 -9.54 2.73
N GLU A 65 12.76 -9.70 1.59
CA GLU A 65 13.37 -9.79 0.26
C GLU A 65 13.00 -8.57 -0.59
N LYS A 66 13.79 -8.33 -1.63
CA LYS A 66 13.57 -7.23 -2.59
C LYS A 66 13.64 -7.76 -4.01
N THR A 67 12.52 -7.65 -4.73
CA THR A 67 12.47 -7.85 -6.18
C THR A 67 12.47 -6.51 -6.88
N THR A 68 13.24 -6.39 -7.96
CA THR A 68 13.31 -5.17 -8.79
C THR A 68 12.76 -5.45 -10.17
N SER A 69 11.81 -4.65 -10.61
CA SER A 69 11.30 -4.67 -12.00
C SER A 69 11.57 -3.33 -12.68
N ILE A 70 11.95 -3.39 -13.96
CA ILE A 70 12.30 -2.21 -14.76
C ILE A 70 11.09 -1.52 -15.39
N ASP A 71 9.92 -2.17 -15.40
CA ASP A 71 8.65 -1.58 -15.84
C ASP A 71 7.48 -2.05 -14.95
N PRO A 72 6.37 -1.28 -14.88
CA PRO A 72 5.23 -1.61 -14.02
C PRO A 72 4.47 -2.87 -14.45
N VAL A 73 4.44 -3.22 -15.73
CA VAL A 73 3.70 -4.39 -16.21
C VAL A 73 4.35 -5.67 -15.68
N ARG A 74 5.68 -5.79 -15.81
CA ARG A 74 6.43 -6.92 -15.23
C ARG A 74 6.42 -6.92 -13.71
N ALA A 75 6.38 -5.74 -13.10
CA ALA A 75 6.28 -5.61 -11.65
C ALA A 75 4.98 -6.22 -11.13
N TRP A 76 3.87 -6.01 -11.83
CA TRP A 76 2.59 -6.64 -11.50
C TRP A 76 2.68 -8.18 -11.56
N ASP A 77 3.30 -8.72 -12.61
CA ASP A 77 3.43 -10.17 -12.76
C ASP A 77 4.30 -10.79 -11.64
N SER A 78 5.34 -10.07 -11.21
CA SER A 78 6.17 -10.46 -10.06
C SER A 78 5.43 -10.32 -8.73
N LEU A 79 4.64 -9.26 -8.56
CA LEU A 79 3.82 -9.05 -7.37
C LEU A 79 2.83 -10.20 -7.14
N PHE A 80 2.26 -10.75 -8.22
CA PHE A 80 1.34 -11.88 -8.12
C PHE A 80 1.96 -13.12 -7.44
N GLN A 81 3.29 -13.33 -7.58
CA GLN A 81 3.98 -14.46 -6.96
C GLN A 81 4.12 -14.31 -5.44
N VAL A 82 4.08 -13.07 -4.93
CA VAL A 82 4.34 -12.75 -3.52
C VAL A 82 3.12 -12.10 -2.84
N PHE A 83 1.94 -12.16 -3.48
CA PHE A 83 0.73 -11.49 -3.01
C PHE A 83 0.20 -12.03 -1.67
N HIS A 84 0.65 -13.21 -1.26
CA HIS A 84 0.28 -13.85 0.00
C HIS A 84 1.15 -13.37 1.18
N GLU A 85 2.19 -12.59 0.91
CA GLU A 85 3.11 -12.03 1.90
C GLU A 85 2.73 -10.59 2.26
N ASP A 86 3.41 -10.04 3.28
CA ASP A 86 3.37 -8.61 3.53
C ASP A 86 4.24 -7.91 2.49
N VAL A 87 3.70 -6.93 1.78
CA VAL A 87 4.40 -6.26 0.66
C VAL A 87 4.42 -4.75 0.84
N ILE A 88 5.56 -4.13 0.52
CA ILE A 88 5.67 -2.70 0.21
C ILE A 88 6.13 -2.54 -1.23
N LEU A 89 5.33 -1.86 -2.03
CA LEU A 89 5.68 -1.40 -3.37
C LEU A 89 6.31 -0.01 -3.28
N GLU A 90 7.38 0.23 -4.03
CA GLU A 90 8.00 1.55 -4.22
C GLU A 90 8.04 1.89 -5.71
N PHE A 91 7.42 3.01 -6.09
CA PHE A 91 7.34 3.50 -7.47
C PHE A 91 8.48 4.47 -7.77
N SER A 92 9.69 3.95 -7.97
CA SER A 92 10.92 4.74 -8.07
C SER A 92 11.07 5.46 -9.43
N PRO A 93 11.58 6.70 -9.47
CA PRO A 93 12.16 7.49 -8.37
C PRO A 93 11.15 8.34 -7.58
N SER A 94 9.85 8.16 -7.83
CA SER A 94 8.82 8.97 -7.20
C SER A 94 8.56 8.53 -5.75
N PRO A 95 8.29 9.47 -4.83
CA PRO A 95 7.95 9.15 -3.45
C PRO A 95 6.48 8.72 -3.35
N LEU A 96 6.14 7.59 -3.99
CA LEU A 96 4.85 6.92 -3.92
C LEU A 96 5.08 5.44 -3.60
N PHE A 97 4.33 4.95 -2.63
CA PHE A 97 4.45 3.61 -2.09
C PHE A 97 3.08 3.01 -1.83
N VAL A 98 3.02 1.69 -1.77
CA VAL A 98 1.80 0.96 -1.37
C VAL A 98 2.19 -0.13 -0.39
N TRP A 99 1.53 -0.16 0.76
CA TRP A 99 1.59 -1.29 1.68
C TRP A 99 0.39 -2.21 1.46
N LEU A 100 0.67 -3.49 1.24
CA LEU A 100 -0.28 -4.58 1.11
C LEU A 100 -0.07 -5.53 2.30
N PRO A 101 -0.92 -5.45 3.34
CA PRO A 101 -0.85 -6.38 4.46
C PRO A 101 -1.28 -7.79 4.02
N ALA A 102 -0.55 -8.81 4.47
CA ALA A 102 -0.88 -10.20 4.19
C ALA A 102 -2.26 -10.57 4.75
N GLY A 103 -3.12 -11.19 3.91
CA GLY A 103 -4.42 -11.70 4.34
C GLY A 103 -5.51 -10.65 4.57
N GLU A 104 -5.20 -9.37 4.38
CA GLU A 104 -6.14 -8.27 4.60
C GLU A 104 -6.79 -7.79 3.31
N ARG A 105 -8.04 -7.30 3.42
CA ARG A 105 -8.82 -6.77 2.29
C ARG A 105 -8.81 -5.24 2.23
N PHE A 106 -7.62 -4.67 2.34
CA PHE A 106 -7.35 -3.26 2.11
C PHE A 106 -5.89 -3.10 1.72
N HIS A 107 -5.55 -1.91 1.24
CA HIS A 107 -4.17 -1.49 1.05
C HIS A 107 -4.01 -0.03 1.45
N VAL A 108 -2.79 0.38 1.77
CA VAL A 108 -2.50 1.78 2.10
C VAL A 108 -1.55 2.34 1.08
N VAL A 109 -1.98 3.40 0.38
CA VAL A 109 -1.12 4.19 -0.49
C VAL A 109 -0.51 5.32 0.35
N PHE A 110 0.80 5.50 0.31
CA PHE A 110 1.46 6.55 1.06
C PHE A 110 2.61 7.17 0.26
N GLY A 111 2.95 8.42 0.56
CA GLY A 111 3.95 9.15 -0.18
C GLY A 111 3.90 10.66 0.03
N SER A 112 4.52 11.40 -0.88
CA SER A 112 4.45 12.87 -0.85
C SER A 112 3.02 13.40 -0.89
N LYS A 113 2.80 14.58 -0.28
CA LYS A 113 1.49 15.25 -0.23
C LYS A 113 0.89 15.42 -1.62
N GLU A 114 1.73 15.78 -2.58
CA GLU A 114 1.35 16.03 -3.97
C GLU A 114 0.82 14.75 -4.64
N MET A 115 1.45 13.60 -4.40
CA MET A 115 1.01 12.34 -5.00
C MET A 115 -0.30 11.83 -4.38
N ILE A 116 -0.45 11.95 -3.07
CA ILE A 116 -1.69 11.54 -2.38
C ILE A 116 -2.86 12.45 -2.77
N ALA A 117 -2.65 13.76 -2.94
CA ALA A 117 -3.70 14.67 -3.41
C ALA A 117 -4.20 14.30 -4.84
N ARG A 118 -3.34 13.76 -5.71
CA ARG A 118 -3.75 13.28 -7.03
C ARG A 118 -4.62 12.01 -6.93
N LEU A 119 -4.39 11.17 -5.93
CA LEU A 119 -5.21 9.99 -5.66
C LEU A 119 -6.62 10.39 -5.21
N ASP A 120 -6.76 11.38 -4.34
CA ASP A 120 -8.06 11.87 -3.85
C ASP A 120 -8.98 12.33 -5.00
N SER A 121 -8.41 13.02 -6.01
CA SER A 121 -9.17 13.46 -7.19
C SER A 121 -9.76 12.30 -8.02
N MET A 122 -9.19 11.10 -7.91
CA MET A 122 -9.70 9.89 -8.56
C MET A 122 -10.71 9.14 -7.67
N ARG A 123 -10.60 9.30 -6.34
CA ARG A 123 -11.44 8.61 -5.36
C ARG A 123 -12.83 9.22 -5.22
N GLU A 124 -13.08 10.47 -5.58
CA GLU A 124 -14.45 11.04 -5.59
C GLU A 124 -15.46 10.19 -6.42
N GLN A 125 -14.97 9.24 -7.23
CA GLN A 125 -15.78 8.29 -8.01
C GLN A 125 -15.94 6.89 -7.37
N ALA A 126 -15.16 6.55 -6.34
CA ALA A 126 -15.19 5.26 -5.63
C ALA A 126 -15.68 5.47 -4.19
N GLY A 127 -16.76 4.79 -3.79
CA GLY A 127 -17.45 4.99 -2.50
C GLY A 127 -16.55 5.01 -1.25
N SER A 128 -17.06 5.53 -0.13
CA SER A 128 -16.27 5.71 1.09
C SER A 128 -15.81 4.37 1.68
N PHE A 129 -14.64 4.38 2.33
CA PHE A 129 -14.09 3.19 3.01
C PHE A 129 -15.05 2.69 4.10
N SER A 130 -15.79 3.59 4.76
CA SER A 130 -16.85 3.23 5.70
C SER A 130 -17.95 2.38 5.05
N THR A 131 -18.41 2.71 3.85
CA THR A 131 -19.40 1.89 3.12
C THR A 131 -18.85 0.50 2.80
N PHE A 132 -17.55 0.38 2.51
CA PHE A 132 -16.90 -0.92 2.34
C PHE A 132 -16.90 -1.74 3.64
N VAL A 133 -16.57 -1.13 4.78
CA VAL A 133 -16.60 -1.80 6.09
C VAL A 133 -18.00 -2.30 6.42
N ASP A 134 -19.02 -1.47 6.19
CA ASP A 134 -20.42 -1.83 6.44
C ASP A 134 -20.90 -2.97 5.53
N ALA A 135 -20.51 -2.95 4.26
CA ALA A 135 -20.83 -4.00 3.29
C ALA A 135 -19.99 -5.28 3.48
N SER A 136 -18.93 -5.24 4.30
CA SER A 136 -18.08 -6.40 4.54
C SER A 136 -18.85 -7.47 5.31
N ARG A 137 -18.68 -8.74 4.89
CA ARG A 137 -19.23 -9.90 5.63
C ARG A 137 -18.35 -10.31 6.82
N LEU A 138 -17.60 -9.36 7.37
CA LEU A 138 -16.69 -9.59 8.49
C LEU A 138 -17.44 -9.63 9.82
N THR A 139 -16.79 -10.22 10.82
CA THR A 139 -17.24 -10.13 12.21
C THR A 139 -17.13 -8.69 12.72
N GLU A 140 -17.82 -8.34 13.79
CA GLU A 140 -17.74 -7.01 14.42
C GLU A 140 -16.30 -6.63 14.81
N LYS A 141 -15.51 -7.60 15.30
CA LYS A 141 -14.08 -7.39 15.57
C LYS A 141 -13.30 -7.05 14.29
N GLY A 142 -13.60 -7.71 13.17
CA GLY A 142 -12.98 -7.43 11.89
C GLY A 142 -13.34 -6.04 11.37
N LYS A 143 -14.62 -5.64 11.49
CA LYS A 143 -15.06 -4.28 11.13
C LYS A 143 -14.37 -3.22 12.00
N GLN A 144 -14.30 -3.44 13.31
CA GLN A 144 -13.62 -2.54 14.23
C GLN A 144 -12.15 -2.37 13.86
N PHE A 145 -11.44 -3.47 13.56
CA PHE A 145 -10.06 -3.41 13.09
C PHE A 145 -9.90 -2.56 11.83
N LEU A 146 -10.79 -2.71 10.84
CA LEU A 146 -10.75 -1.88 9.62
C LEU A 146 -11.00 -0.40 9.91
N LEU A 147 -11.90 -0.06 10.84
CA LEU A 147 -12.14 1.32 11.25
C LEU A 147 -10.93 1.92 11.97
N GLU A 148 -10.30 1.16 12.87
CA GLU A 148 -9.06 1.58 13.54
C GLU A 148 -7.92 1.78 12.53
N ALA A 149 -7.81 0.90 11.53
CA ALA A 149 -6.86 1.07 10.42
C ALA A 149 -7.17 2.32 9.58
N TYR A 150 -8.45 2.60 9.32
CA TYR A 150 -8.87 3.80 8.62
C TYR A 150 -8.47 5.08 9.35
N GLU A 151 -8.73 5.16 10.65
CA GLU A 151 -8.33 6.31 11.47
C GLU A 151 -6.81 6.44 11.53
N ARG A 152 -6.08 5.32 11.63
CA ARG A 152 -4.62 5.31 11.74
C ARG A 152 -3.91 5.75 10.45
N TYR A 153 -4.47 5.44 9.28
CA TYR A 153 -3.80 5.60 7.99
C TYR A 153 -4.44 6.63 7.05
N THR A 154 -5.44 7.38 7.53
CA THR A 154 -5.97 8.55 6.83
C THR A 154 -5.40 9.82 7.46
N ILE A 155 -4.19 10.20 7.03
CA ILE A 155 -3.45 11.34 7.60
C ILE A 155 -2.94 12.30 6.54
#